data_AF-A0A134A209-F1
#
_entry.id   AF-A0A134A209-F1
#
_cell.length_a   1.000
_cell.length_b   1.000
_cell.length_c   1.000
_cell.angle_alpha   90.00
_cell.angle_beta   90.00
_cell.angle_gamma   90.00
#
_symmetry.space_group_name_H-M   'P 1'
#
loop_
_entity.id
_entity.type
_entity.pdbx_description
1 polymer ?
#
loop_
_entity_poly.entity_id
_entity_poly.type
_entity_poly.pdbx_seq_one_letter_code
_entity_poly.pdbx_strand_id
1 'polypeptide(L)'
;MYIIRKAMEYFKPKINRAYMNEALKRLSENEKKIFLEMSDYDKFHSLEVYKKVRKTELKNDEKYLKLALLHDCGKGNVSIVTRVLHKLGFKTELKNHAQRSFEKLEKVDEEVAILAKNHHNQGYSEEMSIFQKCDDES
;
A
#
# COMPACT_ATOMS: atom_id res chain seq x y z
N MET A 1 -3.94 -1.25 30.08
CA MET A 1 -4.50 -0.46 28.96
C MET A 1 -3.63 0.75 28.56
N TYR A 2 -3.11 1.54 29.52
CA TYR A 2 -2.28 2.74 29.25
C TYR A 2 -0.93 2.46 28.55
N ILE A 3 -0.24 1.38 28.95
CA ILE A 3 1.06 1.00 28.38
C ILE A 3 0.94 0.55 26.92
N ILE A 4 -0.12 -0.21 26.58
CA ILE A 4 -0.41 -0.64 25.21
C ILE A 4 -0.71 0.58 24.34
N ARG A 5 -1.47 1.56 24.84
CA ARG A 5 -1.74 2.82 24.12
C ARG A 5 -0.48 3.63 23.84
N LYS A 6 0.39 3.79 24.85
CA LYS A 6 1.69 4.47 24.67
C LYS A 6 2.63 3.73 23.71
N ALA A 7 2.65 2.40 23.76
CA ALA A 7 3.41 1.60 22.80
C ALA A 7 2.88 1.83 21.37
N MET A 8 1.56 1.78 21.17
CA MET A 8 0.93 2.08 19.87
C MET A 8 1.20 3.51 19.38
N GLU A 9 1.23 4.50 20.27
CA GLU A 9 1.61 5.89 19.93
C GLU A 9 3.08 6.00 19.47
N TYR A 10 3.99 5.20 20.05
CA TYR A 10 5.39 5.12 19.64
C TYR A 10 5.56 4.49 18.25
N PHE A 11 4.67 3.56 17.90
CA PHE A 11 4.63 2.92 16.58
C PHE A 11 3.82 3.70 15.54
N LYS A 12 3.31 4.90 15.85
CA LYS A 12 2.59 5.72 14.87
C LYS A 12 3.59 6.28 13.85
N PRO A 13 3.54 5.84 12.58
CA PRO A 13 4.53 6.27 11.59
C PRO A 13 4.46 7.78 11.37
N LYS A 14 5.62 8.43 11.33
CA LYS A 14 5.74 9.85 11.02
C LYS A 14 5.85 10.04 9.52
N ILE A 15 4.73 10.40 8.88
CA ILE A 15 4.69 10.70 7.45
C ILE A 15 5.38 12.05 7.19
N ASN A 16 6.43 12.05 6.37
CA ASN A 16 7.00 13.29 5.82
C ASN A 16 6.02 13.87 4.80
N ARG A 17 5.33 14.96 5.16
CA ARG A 17 4.31 15.59 4.30
C ARG A 17 4.87 16.13 2.99
N ALA A 18 6.09 16.67 2.99
CA ALA A 18 6.71 17.19 1.77
C ALA A 18 6.98 16.06 0.78
N TYR A 19 7.49 14.93 1.28
CA TYR A 19 7.72 13.73 0.47
C TYR A 19 6.40 13.12 -0.03
N MET A 20 5.39 13.01 0.84
CA MET A 20 4.05 12.54 0.44
C MET A 20 3.47 13.42 -0.66
N ASN A 21 3.50 14.74 -0.50
CA ASN A 21 2.98 15.65 -1.52
C ASN A 21 3.72 15.56 -2.85
N GLU A 22 5.02 15.24 -2.84
CA GLU A 22 5.80 14.98 -4.06
C GLU A 22 5.35 13.68 -4.73
N ALA A 23 5.29 12.59 -3.97
CA ALA A 23 4.82 11.29 -4.47
C ALA A 23 3.40 11.37 -5.06
N LEU A 24 2.49 12.09 -4.39
CA LEU A 24 1.12 12.29 -4.84
C LEU A 24 1.00 13.02 -6.18
N LYS A 25 2.03 13.73 -6.67
CA LYS A 25 1.99 14.35 -8.01
C LYS A 25 1.87 13.34 -9.15
N ARG A 26 2.20 12.07 -8.89
CA ARG A 26 2.03 10.96 -9.84
C ARG A 26 0.59 10.46 -9.94
N LEU A 27 -0.24 10.79 -8.97
CA LEU A 27 -1.63 10.37 -8.91
C LEU A 27 -2.55 11.44 -9.54
N SER A 28 -3.59 11.00 -10.22
CA SER A 28 -4.75 11.82 -10.57
C SER A 28 -5.51 12.24 -9.31
N GLU A 29 -6.42 13.21 -9.45
CA GLU A 29 -7.22 13.68 -8.29
C GLU A 29 -8.09 12.58 -7.67
N ASN A 30 -8.59 11.63 -8.46
CA ASN A 30 -9.37 10.50 -7.94
C ASN A 30 -8.49 9.48 -7.22
N GLU A 31 -7.30 9.18 -7.77
CA GLU A 31 -6.31 8.32 -7.12
C GLU A 31 -5.80 8.94 -5.80
N LYS A 32 -5.58 10.26 -5.78
CA LYS A 32 -5.19 10.99 -4.56
C LYS A 32 -6.24 10.84 -3.47
N LYS A 33 -7.54 10.97 -3.81
CA LYS A 33 -8.63 10.77 -2.83
C LYS A 33 -8.57 9.37 -2.22
N ILE A 34 -8.40 8.34 -3.06
CA ILE A 34 -8.26 6.95 -2.61
C ILE A 34 -7.05 6.81 -1.66
N PHE A 35 -5.89 7.34 -2.02
CA PHE A 35 -4.71 7.32 -1.14
C PHE A 35 -4.97 8.04 0.19
N LEU A 36 -5.63 9.20 0.16
CA LEU A 36 -5.89 10.01 1.34
C LEU A 36 -6.91 9.37 2.29
N GLU A 37 -7.74 8.43 1.83
CA GLU A 37 -8.64 7.63 2.64
C GLU A 37 -7.95 6.47 3.37
N MET A 38 -6.74 6.08 2.94
CA MET A 38 -5.97 5.01 3.59
C MET A 38 -5.58 5.38 5.02
N SER A 39 -5.35 4.37 5.87
CA SER A 39 -4.89 4.60 7.24
C SER A 39 -3.50 5.25 7.24
N ASP A 40 -3.14 5.99 8.30
CA ASP A 40 -1.78 6.58 8.43
C ASP A 40 -0.68 5.52 8.30
N TYR A 41 -0.96 4.29 8.76
CA TYR A 41 -0.03 3.17 8.63
C TYR A 41 0.14 2.74 7.17
N ASP A 42 -0.96 2.53 6.43
CA ASP A 42 -0.89 2.10 5.04
C ASP A 42 -0.31 3.20 4.14
N LYS A 43 -0.61 4.47 4.41
CA LYS A 43 0.03 5.60 3.71
C LYS A 43 1.54 5.59 3.89
N PHE A 44 2.01 5.37 5.12
CA PHE A 44 3.44 5.28 5.40
C PHE A 44 4.08 4.09 4.69
N HIS A 45 3.45 2.92 4.78
CA HIS A 45 3.87 1.70 4.08
C HIS A 45 4.03 1.95 2.59
N SER A 46 2.97 2.43 1.93
CA SER A 46 2.96 2.77 0.52
C SER A 46 4.04 3.79 0.11
N LEU A 47 4.37 4.76 0.98
CA LEU A 47 5.45 5.72 0.72
C LEU A 47 6.84 5.08 0.79
N GLU A 48 7.06 4.12 1.70
CA GLU A 48 8.31 3.36 1.76
C GLU A 48 8.44 2.39 0.58
N VAL A 49 7.34 1.72 0.17
CA VAL A 49 7.30 0.92 -1.06
C VAL A 49 7.65 1.80 -2.26
N TYR A 50 6.99 2.96 -2.41
CA TYR A 50 7.26 3.92 -3.50
C TYR A 50 8.73 4.35 -3.53
N LYS A 51 9.31 4.64 -2.36
CA LYS A 51 10.73 5.00 -2.21
C LYS A 51 11.68 3.91 -2.69
N LYS A 52 11.33 2.63 -2.47
CA LYS A 52 12.12 1.48 -2.91
C LYS A 52 11.94 1.20 -4.40
N VAL A 53 10.70 1.22 -4.90
CA VAL A 53 10.39 1.07 -6.34
C VAL A 53 11.16 2.10 -7.17
N ARG A 54 11.27 3.34 -6.68
CA ARG A 54 12.09 4.39 -7.32
C ARG A 54 13.60 4.09 -7.43
N LYS A 55 14.09 3.07 -6.74
CA LYS A 55 15.50 2.62 -6.76
C LYS A 55 15.70 1.35 -7.59
N THR A 56 14.65 0.80 -8.19
CA THR A 56 14.72 -0.38 -9.06
C THR A 56 14.61 0.01 -10.52
N GLU A 57 14.58 -0.98 -11.40
CA GLU A 57 14.33 -0.78 -12.83
C GLU A 57 12.92 -0.21 -13.11
N LEU A 58 11.99 -0.32 -12.15
CA LEU A 58 10.62 0.20 -12.25
C LEU A 58 10.51 1.71 -12.00
N LYS A 59 11.61 2.42 -11.73
CA LYS A 59 11.62 3.85 -11.38
C LYS A 59 10.97 4.79 -12.41
N ASN A 60 10.83 4.34 -13.65
CA ASN A 60 10.21 5.09 -14.75
C ASN A 60 8.88 4.48 -15.21
N ASP A 61 8.45 3.37 -14.60
CA ASP A 61 7.20 2.71 -14.93
C ASP A 61 6.07 3.34 -14.09
N GLU A 62 5.26 4.18 -14.73
CA GLU A 62 4.25 4.99 -14.03
C GLU A 62 3.19 4.14 -13.33
N LYS A 63 2.75 3.03 -13.92
CA LYS A 63 1.75 2.14 -13.29
C LYS A 63 2.32 1.46 -12.04
N TYR A 64 3.61 1.09 -12.01
CA TYR A 64 4.22 0.52 -10.81
C TYR A 64 4.49 1.58 -9.72
N LEU A 65 4.78 2.81 -10.11
CA LEU A 65 4.87 3.94 -9.18
C LEU A 65 3.51 4.26 -8.55
N LYS A 66 2.43 4.25 -9.34
CA LYS A 66 1.05 4.38 -8.84
C LYS A 66 0.65 3.19 -7.97
N LEU A 67 0.97 1.97 -8.39
CA LEU A 67 0.72 0.74 -7.63
C LEU A 67 1.39 0.79 -6.25
N ALA A 68 2.62 1.28 -6.16
CA ALA A 68 3.31 1.44 -4.87
C ALA A 68 2.51 2.29 -3.89
N LEU A 69 1.85 3.34 -4.40
CA LEU A 69 1.02 4.21 -3.59
C LEU A 69 -0.35 3.60 -3.26
N LEU A 70 -0.91 2.74 -4.12
CA LEU A 70 -2.34 2.37 -4.07
C LEU A 70 -2.63 0.88 -3.82
N HIS A 71 -1.66 -0.03 -3.90
CA HIS A 71 -1.89 -1.48 -3.85
C HIS A 71 -2.71 -1.94 -2.62
N ASP A 72 -2.54 -1.24 -1.51
CA ASP A 72 -3.16 -1.53 -0.21
C ASP A 72 -4.43 -0.73 0.10
N CYS A 73 -4.97 0.04 -0.85
CA CYS A 73 -6.13 0.90 -0.61
C CYS A 73 -7.42 0.14 -0.21
N GLY A 74 -7.46 -1.17 -0.46
CA GLY A 74 -8.51 -2.09 -0.05
C GLY A 74 -8.39 -2.63 1.38
N LYS A 75 -7.29 -2.38 2.12
CA LYS A 75 -7.13 -2.90 3.50
C LYS A 75 -8.19 -2.31 4.45
N GLY A 76 -8.52 -1.02 4.29
CA GLY A 76 -9.44 -0.29 5.17
C GLY A 76 -8.80 0.08 6.51
N ASN A 77 -9.60 0.62 7.44
CA ASN A 77 -9.14 1.03 8.78
C ASN A 77 -9.08 -0.16 9.75
N VAL A 78 -8.13 -1.05 9.48
CA VAL A 78 -7.93 -2.28 10.26
C VAL A 78 -7.00 -1.99 11.45
N SER A 79 -7.40 -2.47 12.63
CA SER A 79 -6.64 -2.28 13.87
C SER A 79 -5.25 -2.93 13.81
N ILE A 80 -4.29 -2.38 14.55
CA ILE A 80 -2.94 -2.95 14.68
C ILE A 80 -2.99 -4.39 15.18
N VAL A 81 -3.91 -4.70 16.10
CA VAL A 81 -4.09 -6.07 16.64
C VAL A 81 -4.48 -7.03 15.51
N THR A 82 -5.44 -6.66 14.67
CA THR A 82 -5.86 -7.47 13.52
C THR A 82 -4.69 -7.69 12.54
N ARG A 83 -3.83 -6.68 12.32
CA ARG A 83 -2.63 -6.80 11.48
C ARG A 83 -1.61 -7.79 12.05
N VAL A 84 -1.37 -7.74 13.37
CA VAL A 84 -0.49 -8.70 14.05
C VAL A 84 -1.04 -10.12 13.94
N LEU A 85 -2.32 -10.32 14.23
CA LEU A 85 -2.97 -11.63 14.08
C LEU A 85 -2.86 -12.14 12.64
N HIS A 86 -3.07 -11.28 11.65
CA HIS A 86 -2.92 -11.67 10.25
C HIS A 86 -1.50 -12.13 9.90
N LYS A 87 -0.47 -11.40 10.38
CA LYS A 87 0.95 -11.82 10.22
C LYS A 87 1.25 -13.15 10.90
N LEU A 88 0.55 -13.48 11.99
CA LEU A 88 0.66 -14.77 12.69
C LEU A 88 -0.14 -15.90 12.01
N GLY A 89 -0.74 -15.67 10.84
CA GLY A 89 -1.45 -16.68 10.05
C GLY A 89 -2.94 -16.82 10.39
N PHE A 90 -3.50 -15.97 11.24
CA PHE A 90 -4.94 -15.98 11.51
C PHE A 90 -5.73 -15.46 10.30
N LYS A 91 -6.89 -16.07 10.02
CA LYS A 91 -7.82 -15.60 9.00
C LYS A 91 -8.44 -14.28 9.47
N THR A 92 -8.18 -13.20 8.74
CA THR A 92 -8.74 -11.87 9.02
C THR A 92 -9.36 -11.28 7.75
N GLU A 93 -10.10 -10.19 7.91
CA GLU A 93 -10.67 -9.38 6.81
C GLU A 93 -9.60 -8.85 5.83
N LEU A 94 -8.33 -8.84 6.22
CA LEU A 94 -7.21 -8.44 5.35
C LEU A 94 -7.02 -9.40 4.18
N LYS A 95 -7.49 -10.66 4.25
CA LYS A 95 -7.28 -11.65 3.19
C LYS A 95 -7.78 -11.17 1.81
N ASN A 96 -8.85 -10.37 1.78
CA ASN A 96 -9.47 -9.92 0.54
C ASN A 96 -9.06 -8.49 0.15
N HIS A 97 -8.01 -7.91 0.76
CA HIS A 97 -7.65 -6.52 0.50
C HIS A 97 -7.25 -6.29 -0.97
N ALA A 98 -6.54 -7.22 -1.62
CA ALA A 98 -6.18 -7.10 -3.03
C ALA A 98 -7.43 -6.99 -3.95
N GLN A 99 -8.45 -7.82 -3.70
CA GLN A 99 -9.72 -7.76 -4.43
C GLN A 99 -10.48 -6.45 -4.14
N ARG A 100 -10.47 -5.97 -2.90
CA ARG A 100 -11.07 -4.67 -2.53
C ARG A 100 -10.30 -3.49 -3.13
N SER A 101 -8.98 -3.59 -3.27
CA SER A 101 -8.16 -2.58 -3.95
C SER A 101 -8.54 -2.51 -5.43
N PHE A 102 -8.72 -3.66 -6.08
CA PHE A 102 -9.24 -3.74 -7.45
C PHE A 102 -10.59 -3.03 -7.58
N GLU A 103 -11.58 -3.37 -6.75
CA GLU A 103 -12.93 -2.76 -6.80
C GLU A 103 -12.91 -1.23 -6.62
N LYS A 104 -11.99 -0.71 -5.80
CA LYS A 104 -11.81 0.73 -5.62
C LYS A 104 -11.17 1.43 -6.82
N LEU A 105 -10.27 0.73 -7.51
CA LEU A 105 -9.43 1.30 -8.56
C LEU A 105 -9.98 1.06 -9.97
N GLU A 106 -10.80 0.02 -10.20
CA GLU A 106 -11.18 -0.44 -11.56
C GLU A 106 -11.82 0.68 -12.42
N LYS A 107 -12.56 1.60 -11.81
CA LYS A 107 -13.23 2.73 -12.49
C LYS A 107 -12.37 4.00 -12.55
N VAL A 108 -11.21 3.99 -11.89
CA VAL A 108 -10.30 5.13 -11.75
C VAL A 108 -9.03 4.92 -12.58
N ASP A 109 -8.41 3.74 -12.46
CA ASP A 109 -7.24 3.31 -13.21
C ASP A 109 -7.27 1.76 -13.29
N GLU A 110 -7.80 1.22 -14.39
CA GLU A 110 -8.00 -0.21 -14.58
C GLU A 110 -6.68 -1.00 -14.57
N GLU A 111 -5.61 -0.44 -15.14
CA GLU A 111 -4.32 -1.12 -15.21
C GLU A 111 -3.71 -1.26 -13.81
N VAL A 112 -3.73 -0.18 -13.02
CA VAL A 112 -3.28 -0.22 -11.62
C VAL A 112 -4.20 -1.12 -10.79
N ALA A 113 -5.50 -1.16 -11.07
CA ALA A 113 -6.44 -2.06 -10.39
C ALA A 113 -6.06 -3.53 -10.61
N ILE A 114 -5.75 -3.93 -11.84
CA ILE A 114 -5.34 -5.30 -12.19
C ILE A 114 -4.04 -5.65 -11.46
N LEU A 115 -3.06 -4.74 -11.44
CA LEU A 115 -1.81 -4.95 -10.70
C LEU A 115 -2.07 -5.08 -9.18
N ALA A 116 -2.91 -4.21 -8.61
CA ALA A 116 -3.29 -4.27 -7.20
C ALA A 116 -4.05 -5.55 -6.84
N LYS A 117 -4.82 -6.13 -7.76
CA LYS A 117 -5.43 -7.44 -7.55
C LYS A 117 -4.40 -8.56 -7.43
N ASN A 118 -3.33 -8.47 -8.21
CA ASN A 118 -2.35 -9.54 -8.40
C ASN A 118 -1.06 -9.34 -7.59
N HIS A 119 -0.96 -8.31 -6.75
CA HIS A 119 0.30 -8.02 -6.04
C HIS A 119 0.74 -9.11 -5.05
N HIS A 120 -0.13 -10.04 -4.63
CA HIS A 120 0.25 -11.24 -3.86
C HIS A 120 0.48 -12.49 -4.71
N ASN A 121 0.20 -12.43 -6.02
CA ASN A 121 0.31 -13.59 -6.91
C ASN A 121 1.77 -13.77 -7.34
N GLN A 122 2.42 -14.81 -6.80
CA GLN A 122 3.78 -15.16 -7.16
C GLN A 122 3.86 -15.58 -8.63
N GLY A 123 4.93 -15.13 -9.32
CA GLY A 123 5.15 -15.47 -10.72
C GLY A 123 4.23 -14.74 -11.71
N TYR A 124 3.54 -13.66 -11.28
CA TYR A 124 2.66 -12.89 -12.17
C TYR A 124 3.41 -12.21 -13.32
N SER A 125 4.53 -11.53 -13.01
CA SER A 125 5.49 -11.01 -13.99
C SER A 125 6.85 -10.76 -13.33
N GLU A 126 7.86 -10.44 -14.14
CA GLU A 126 9.19 -10.05 -13.62
C GLU A 126 9.10 -8.73 -12.84
N GLU A 127 8.39 -7.75 -13.38
CA GLU A 127 8.15 -6.45 -12.76
C GLU A 127 7.37 -6.59 -11.45
N MET A 128 6.34 -7.44 -11.43
CA MET A 128 5.60 -7.71 -10.21
C MET A 128 6.47 -8.39 -9.14
N SER A 129 7.40 -9.24 -9.55
CA SER A 129 8.36 -9.85 -8.61
C SER A 129 9.30 -8.81 -7.99
N ILE A 130 9.70 -7.78 -8.75
CA ILE A 130 10.47 -6.64 -8.22
C ILE A 130 9.63 -5.82 -7.25
N PHE A 131 8.37 -5.56 -7.61
CA PHE A 131 7.42 -4.84 -6.77
C PHE A 131 7.18 -5.56 -5.43
N GLN A 132 6.90 -6.86 -5.48
CA GLN A 132 6.67 -7.71 -4.30
C GLN A 132 7.84 -7.66 -3.31
N LYS A 133 9.09 -7.70 -3.80
CA LYS A 133 10.27 -7.53 -2.93
C LYS A 133 10.28 -6.17 -2.24
N CYS A 134 9.92 -5.10 -2.96
CA CYS A 134 9.84 -3.77 -2.37
C CYS A 134 8.73 -3.69 -1.30
N ASP A 135 7.59 -4.34 -1.55
CA ASP A 135 6.45 -4.41 -0.64
C ASP A 135 6.79 -5.20 0.64
N ASP A 136 7.32 -6.42 0.49
CA ASP A 136 7.67 -7.32 1.58
C ASP A 136 8.73 -6.74 2.53
N GLU A 137 9.68 -5.97 2.01
CA GLU A 137 10.76 -5.38 2.80
C GLU A 137 10.34 -4.11 3.56
N SER A 138 9.18 -3.51 3.26
CA SER A 138 8.74 -2.19 3.75
C SER A 138 7.95 -2.27 5.06
#